data_AF-A0A9Q1AVA0-F1
#
_entry.id   AF-A0A9Q1AVA0-F1
#
_cell.length_a   1.000
_cell.length_b   1.000
_cell.length_c   1.000
_cell.angle_alpha   90.00
_cell.angle_beta   90.00
_cell.angle_gamma   90.00
#
_symmetry.space_group_name_H-M   'P 1'
#
loop_
_entity.id
_entity.type
_entity.pdbx_description
1 polymer ?
#
loop_
_entity_poly.entity_id
_entity_poly.type
_entity_poly.pdbx_seq_one_letter_code
_entity_poly.pdbx_strand_id
1 'polypeptide(L)'
;MKIHCIVFLEYNSQTSSDCLAVAPGQTEEHIRNEGVEYKSNRHSHKNEIVTLKMGQTKKECTGESVGLFYSQTIRKASYEEITKITHTVSELANECTLDTDPECAKPLETILYDYCCLEEGLAEKYSFTECCGKANSERKDCFLSLKNASQYVLPPFEEAAVEQRCKAFQEDEATALSLYIYETGRRYPVSSISMLLDFIHIYENVLTTPPIEKRFMEAQQAEKHICSILESFGKRGIHALQFAKLSQRFPKAKVDTVDKLAVDITQAQEHCCKGHTLACYLQGVNLTTYVCSHQDDISSKIKACCGKSILKQATCFPTVENDDKPADLSPTLREFMDNDQLCPRYAEDRNPLMAEFVYEYGRRHHEYPPQMLLRLGEEYEERLEKCCKADNRKECLVQAEEHLQNYIADTYHMTKESCDLYKHQGEDFFQNHFLLLYTPKLPQLGFEELSRLAEAVSDASAECCKMDDSHLLLCTERHTDLVAGIVCRRHKEQPINKQAKKCCEDSYVYRVPCFTSLGVDREYVPVPFDPKVFIFHEHFCSDKRNQQRFLYNLAKHKPTIPYGQLIPVIMDLTNVVTKCCGADNHEECFTTEGPKLFERIQAGLSNN
;
A
#
# COMPACT_ATOMS: atom_id res chain seq x y z
N MET A 1 18.54 -9.94 8.88
CA MET A 1 18.55 -8.74 8.01
C MET A 1 17.14 -8.52 7.46
N LYS A 2 16.35 -7.64 8.08
CA LYS A 2 15.05 -7.20 7.55
C LYS A 2 15.33 -6.03 6.60
N ILE A 3 15.03 -6.19 5.31
CA ILE A 3 15.24 -5.16 4.29
C ILE A 3 13.83 -4.75 3.84
N HIS A 4 13.46 -3.51 4.14
CA HIS A 4 12.16 -2.92 3.80
C HIS A 4 12.27 -2.17 2.46
N CYS A 5 11.40 -2.48 1.50
CA CYS A 5 11.18 -1.66 0.30
C CYS A 5 9.80 -1.04 0.37
N ILE A 6 9.73 0.26 0.07
CA ILE A 6 8.62 1.10 0.45
C ILE A 6 8.19 1.98 -0.73
N VAL A 7 6.89 1.92 -1.03
CA VAL A 7 6.15 2.91 -1.81
C VAL A 7 6.34 4.29 -1.16
N PHE A 8 6.85 5.25 -1.92
CA PHE A 8 7.09 6.64 -1.54
C PHE A 8 5.99 7.15 -0.61
N LEU A 9 6.29 7.17 0.70
CA LEU A 9 5.47 7.63 1.83
C LEU A 9 4.34 6.74 2.34
N GLU A 10 4.27 5.46 1.97
CA GLU A 10 3.20 4.56 2.45
C GLU A 10 3.60 3.60 3.56
N TYR A 11 4.89 3.30 3.75
CA TYR A 11 5.27 2.37 4.79
C TYR A 11 5.99 3.09 5.92
N ASN A 12 5.56 2.81 7.14
CA ASN A 12 6.27 3.09 8.36
C ASN A 12 6.57 1.71 8.93
N SER A 13 7.83 1.24 8.84
CA SER A 13 8.22 -0.05 9.39
C SER A 13 8.82 0.14 10.77
N GLN A 14 8.00 0.31 11.79
CA GLN A 14 8.45 0.14 13.18
C GLN A 14 8.46 -1.35 13.51
N THR A 15 9.60 -2.03 13.29
CA THR A 15 9.94 -3.19 14.11
C THR A 15 11.46 -3.28 14.35
N SER A 16 11.81 -3.40 15.63
CA SER A 16 13.07 -3.97 16.18
C SER A 16 14.30 -3.05 16.23
N SER A 17 14.36 -2.23 17.27
CA SER A 17 15.60 -1.85 17.95
C SER A 17 16.22 -3.08 18.64
N ASP A 18 17.39 -3.53 18.17
CA ASP A 18 18.51 -3.97 19.03
C ASP A 18 19.70 -4.48 18.20
N CYS A 19 20.90 -4.18 18.72
CA CYS A 19 22.25 -4.62 18.31
C CYS A 19 22.95 -3.87 17.17
N LEU A 20 23.76 -2.87 17.52
CA LEU A 20 25.24 -2.99 17.52
C LEU A 20 25.89 -1.72 18.08
N ALA A 21 26.52 -1.86 19.25
CA ALA A 21 27.47 -0.89 19.79
C ALA A 21 28.84 -1.08 19.13
N VAL A 22 29.40 -0.03 18.55
CA VAL A 22 30.86 0.15 18.39
C VAL A 22 31.19 1.64 18.58
N ALA A 23 32.24 1.89 19.38
CA ALA A 23 32.69 3.16 19.93
C ALA A 23 33.40 4.09 18.92
N PRO A 24 33.71 5.37 19.29
CA PRO A 24 33.86 6.50 18.36
C PRO A 24 35.30 6.79 17.92
N GLY A 25 35.44 7.49 16.79
CA GLY A 25 36.73 7.95 16.26
C GLY A 25 36.63 9.12 15.26
N GLN A 26 36.74 10.34 15.81
CA GLN A 26 37.39 11.55 15.28
C GLN A 26 36.83 12.38 14.10
N THR A 27 36.49 13.62 14.51
CA THR A 27 36.74 14.97 13.94
C THR A 27 35.90 15.53 12.80
N GLU A 28 35.07 16.49 13.21
CA GLU A 28 34.40 17.56 12.45
C GLU A 28 35.40 18.54 11.83
N GLU A 29 35.10 19.06 10.64
CA GLU A 29 35.53 20.41 10.27
C GLU A 29 34.54 21.08 9.29
N HIS A 30 34.41 22.39 9.46
CA HIS A 30 33.37 23.31 8.98
C HIS A 30 33.24 23.48 7.46
N ILE A 31 32.01 23.66 6.95
CA ILE A 31 31.71 24.67 5.91
C ILE A 31 30.36 25.36 6.19
N ARG A 32 30.41 26.70 6.10
CA ARG A 32 29.41 27.71 6.46
C ARG A 32 28.17 27.75 5.57
N ASN A 33 27.07 28.15 6.20
CA ASN A 33 25.86 28.73 5.63
C ASN A 33 26.15 29.94 4.72
N GLU A 34 25.55 29.95 3.54
CA GLU A 34 25.11 31.19 2.87
C GLU A 34 23.67 30.99 2.39
N GLY A 35 22.75 31.77 2.95
CA GLY A 35 21.34 31.77 2.61
C GLY A 35 21.08 32.55 1.32
N VAL A 36 20.17 32.03 0.50
CA VAL A 36 19.61 32.76 -0.65
C VAL A 36 18.10 32.68 -0.59
N GLU A 37 17.48 33.84 -0.40
CA GLU A 37 16.05 34.12 -0.51
C GLU A 37 15.55 33.75 -1.92
N TYR A 38 14.61 32.80 -2.03
CA TYR A 38 14.02 32.43 -3.32
C TYR A 38 12.62 33.02 -3.49
N LYS A 39 12.51 33.98 -4.42
CA LYS A 39 11.24 34.43 -5.00
C LYS A 39 10.74 33.39 -6.03
N SER A 40 9.46 33.10 -5.93
CA SER A 40 8.69 32.11 -6.69
C SER A 40 8.56 32.40 -8.20
N ASN A 41 8.50 31.29 -8.97
CA ASN A 41 7.91 31.10 -10.30
C ASN A 41 8.52 31.80 -11.52
N ARG A 42 9.59 31.19 -12.09
CA ARG A 42 9.82 31.00 -13.54
C ARG A 42 11.11 30.24 -13.95
N HIS A 43 11.92 29.75 -13.02
CA HIS A 43 13.24 29.14 -13.32
C HIS A 43 13.35 27.60 -13.16
N SER A 44 12.24 26.91 -12.88
CA SER A 44 12.25 25.48 -12.49
C SER A 44 12.65 24.49 -13.59
N HIS A 45 12.51 24.83 -14.88
CA HIS A 45 12.71 23.85 -15.97
C HIS A 45 14.14 23.76 -16.50
N LYS A 46 15.05 24.61 -16.01
CA LYS A 46 16.37 24.80 -16.62
C LYS A 46 17.37 23.66 -16.41
N ASN A 47 17.00 22.53 -15.82
CA ASN A 47 17.96 21.47 -15.54
C ASN A 47 17.35 20.08 -15.21
N GLU A 48 16.14 19.70 -15.65
CA GLU A 48 15.56 18.39 -15.26
C GLU A 48 16.44 17.17 -15.65
N ILE A 49 17.07 17.20 -16.83
CA ILE A 49 18.03 16.18 -17.27
C ILE A 49 19.31 16.19 -16.41
N VAL A 50 19.67 17.37 -15.90
CA VAL A 50 20.78 17.54 -14.96
C VAL A 50 20.35 17.19 -13.54
N THR A 51 19.08 17.32 -13.14
CA THR A 51 18.52 16.89 -11.85
C THR A 51 18.46 15.37 -11.76
N LEU A 52 18.13 14.68 -12.87
CA LEU A 52 18.37 13.23 -12.98
C LEU A 52 19.81 12.89 -12.61
N LYS A 53 20.79 13.66 -13.12
CA LYS A 53 22.21 13.38 -12.93
C LYS A 53 22.81 13.89 -11.61
N MET A 54 22.38 15.04 -11.09
CA MET A 54 22.94 15.73 -9.91
C MET A 54 22.37 15.20 -8.60
N GLY A 55 21.14 14.67 -8.59
CA GLY A 55 20.60 13.98 -7.41
C GLY A 55 21.11 12.53 -7.26
N GLN A 56 21.91 12.06 -8.22
CA GLN A 56 22.48 10.73 -8.27
C GLN A 56 24.00 10.85 -8.12
N THR A 57 24.54 10.57 -6.94
CA THR A 57 25.99 10.63 -6.68
C THR A 57 26.83 9.61 -7.47
N LYS A 58 26.23 8.90 -8.45
CA LYS A 58 26.88 7.99 -9.40
C LYS A 58 26.28 8.21 -10.79
N LYS A 59 27.13 8.20 -11.83
CA LYS A 59 26.76 8.19 -13.26
C LYS A 59 25.81 7.04 -13.65
N GLU A 60 25.71 6.02 -12.81
CA GLU A 60 25.03 4.74 -13.06
C GLU A 60 23.49 4.87 -13.12
N CYS A 61 22.85 5.68 -12.26
CA CYS A 61 21.39 5.67 -12.11
C CYS A 61 20.60 6.40 -13.22
N THR A 62 21.27 7.24 -14.03
CA THR A 62 20.60 7.97 -15.12
C THR A 62 20.30 7.02 -16.27
N GLY A 63 21.26 6.16 -16.63
CA GLY A 63 21.08 5.12 -17.65
C GLY A 63 20.02 4.09 -17.26
N GLU A 64 19.94 3.71 -15.99
CA GLU A 64 18.98 2.71 -15.51
C GLU A 64 17.53 3.20 -15.58
N SER A 65 17.27 4.43 -15.12
CA SER A 65 15.92 5.03 -15.17
C SER A 65 15.45 5.26 -16.61
N VAL A 66 16.35 5.68 -17.50
CA VAL A 66 16.08 5.84 -18.94
C VAL A 66 15.85 4.49 -19.62
N GLY A 67 16.68 3.49 -19.32
CA GLY A 67 16.53 2.12 -19.82
C GLY A 67 15.20 1.50 -19.39
N LEU A 68 14.83 1.62 -18.11
CA LEU A 68 13.52 1.21 -17.62
C LEU A 68 12.39 1.93 -18.36
N PHE A 69 12.48 3.26 -18.51
CA PHE A 69 11.46 4.03 -19.20
C PHE A 69 11.24 3.53 -20.64
N TYR A 70 12.30 3.31 -21.41
CA TYR A 70 12.17 2.84 -22.78
C TYR A 70 11.70 1.38 -22.86
N SER A 71 12.21 0.50 -22.00
CA SER A 71 11.73 -0.89 -21.91
C SER A 71 10.25 -0.99 -21.55
N GLN A 72 9.77 -0.11 -20.66
CA GLN A 72 8.34 0.00 -20.35
C GLN A 72 7.54 0.53 -21.54
N THR A 73 8.07 1.56 -22.23
CA THR A 73 7.36 2.29 -23.30
C THR A 73 7.26 1.49 -24.60
N ILE A 74 8.33 0.82 -25.00
CA ILE A 74 8.43 0.08 -26.26
C ILE A 74 8.75 -1.40 -25.96
N ARG A 75 7.83 -2.08 -25.28
CA ARG A 75 8.02 -3.45 -24.75
C ARG A 75 8.50 -4.51 -25.76
N LYS A 76 8.30 -4.24 -27.06
CA LYS A 76 8.64 -5.10 -28.20
C LYS A 76 10.03 -4.82 -28.79
N ALA A 77 10.65 -3.68 -28.45
CA ALA A 77 12.02 -3.33 -28.85
C ALA A 77 13.00 -4.40 -28.37
N SER A 78 14.05 -4.66 -29.16
CA SER A 78 15.13 -5.57 -28.74
C SER A 78 16.00 -4.93 -27.66
N TYR A 79 16.79 -5.76 -26.98
CA TYR A 79 17.74 -5.28 -25.98
C TYR A 79 18.75 -4.28 -26.58
N GLU A 80 19.24 -4.56 -27.79
CA GLU A 80 20.20 -3.72 -28.50
C GLU A 80 19.59 -2.36 -28.87
N GLU A 81 18.34 -2.34 -29.32
CA GLU A 81 17.63 -1.11 -29.68
C GLU A 81 17.42 -0.21 -28.45
N ILE A 82 16.98 -0.79 -27.34
CA ILE A 82 16.81 -0.06 -26.06
C ILE A 82 18.16 0.45 -25.55
N THR A 83 19.21 -0.37 -25.60
CA THR A 83 20.54 0.01 -25.11
C THR A 83 21.10 1.17 -25.94
N LYS A 84 20.92 1.14 -27.27
CA LYS A 84 21.36 2.21 -28.17
C LYS A 84 20.74 3.57 -27.80
N ILE A 85 19.41 3.65 -27.75
CA ILE A 85 18.73 4.92 -27.42
C ILE A 85 19.00 5.38 -25.99
N THR A 86 19.16 4.45 -25.04
CA THR A 86 19.52 4.75 -23.65
C THR A 86 20.92 5.37 -23.56
N HIS A 87 21.88 4.83 -24.31
CA HIS A 87 23.24 5.36 -24.38
C HIS A 87 23.24 6.79 -24.93
N THR A 88 22.55 7.03 -26.05
CA THR A 88 22.48 8.36 -26.68
C THR A 88 21.92 9.43 -25.74
N VAL A 89 20.84 9.13 -25.01
CA VAL A 89 20.30 10.06 -24.01
C VAL A 89 21.26 10.26 -22.83
N SER A 90 21.97 9.21 -22.42
CA SER A 90 22.96 9.30 -21.34
C SER A 90 24.15 10.17 -21.72
N GLU A 91 24.55 10.17 -23.00
CA GLU A 91 25.56 11.08 -23.55
C GLU A 91 25.07 12.52 -23.56
N LEU A 92 23.83 12.80 -24.00
CA LEU A 92 23.23 14.13 -23.90
C LEU A 92 23.22 14.62 -22.44
N ALA A 93 22.85 13.77 -21.48
CA ALA A 93 22.90 14.12 -20.06
C ALA A 93 24.32 14.46 -19.58
N ASN A 94 25.36 13.94 -20.25
CA ASN A 94 26.74 14.36 -20.01
C ASN A 94 27.03 15.76 -20.53
N GLU A 95 26.60 16.06 -21.75
CA GLU A 95 26.80 17.37 -22.37
C GLU A 95 26.01 18.47 -21.64
N CYS A 96 24.80 18.17 -21.17
CA CYS A 96 23.97 19.11 -20.42
C CYS A 96 24.57 19.58 -19.09
N THR A 97 25.54 18.85 -18.51
CA THR A 97 26.24 19.35 -17.30
C THR A 97 27.14 20.55 -17.57
N LEU A 98 27.45 20.82 -18.84
CA LEU A 98 28.25 21.96 -19.27
C LEU A 98 27.37 23.09 -19.85
N ASP A 99 26.04 22.89 -19.90
CA ASP A 99 25.04 23.82 -20.47
C ASP A 99 25.36 24.23 -21.93
N THR A 100 25.92 23.30 -22.71
CA THR A 100 26.41 23.55 -24.08
C THR A 100 25.41 23.22 -25.19
N ASP A 101 24.37 22.43 -24.89
CA ASP A 101 23.41 21.94 -25.90
C ASP A 101 22.00 22.57 -25.71
N PRO A 102 21.37 23.12 -26.77
CA PRO A 102 20.01 23.66 -26.70
C PRO A 102 18.94 22.67 -26.23
N GLU A 103 19.12 21.37 -26.45
CA GLU A 103 18.22 20.30 -26.01
C GLU A 103 18.11 20.23 -24.48
N CYS A 104 19.15 20.67 -23.76
CA CYS A 104 19.19 20.65 -22.29
C CYS A 104 18.13 21.55 -21.64
N ALA A 105 17.57 22.50 -22.38
CA ALA A 105 16.49 23.37 -21.92
C ALA A 105 15.09 22.73 -22.02
N LYS A 106 14.95 21.58 -22.69
CA LYS A 106 13.66 20.89 -22.83
C LYS A 106 13.31 20.10 -21.56
N PRO A 107 12.01 19.93 -21.27
CA PRO A 107 11.57 19.01 -20.22
C PRO A 107 12.05 17.60 -20.52
N LEU A 108 12.48 16.85 -19.50
CA LEU A 108 13.07 15.52 -19.70
C LEU A 108 12.14 14.56 -20.44
N GLU A 109 10.85 14.55 -20.07
CA GLU A 109 9.85 13.70 -20.74
C GLU A 109 9.75 14.02 -22.24
N THR A 110 9.99 15.28 -22.62
CA THR A 110 10.03 15.68 -24.04
C THR A 110 11.26 15.08 -24.72
N ILE A 111 12.43 15.20 -24.10
CA ILE A 111 13.70 14.62 -24.61
C ILE A 111 13.53 13.12 -24.83
N LEU A 112 13.05 12.37 -23.84
CA LEU A 112 12.94 10.90 -23.97
C LEU A 112 12.01 10.49 -25.12
N TYR A 113 10.86 11.14 -25.27
CA TYR A 113 9.98 10.83 -26.41
C TYR A 113 10.56 11.30 -27.75
N ASP A 114 11.27 12.44 -27.80
CA ASP A 114 11.91 12.92 -29.02
C ASP A 114 12.97 11.92 -29.50
N TYR A 115 13.85 11.46 -28.63
CA TYR A 115 14.89 10.47 -28.97
C TYR A 115 14.30 9.12 -29.38
N CYS A 116 13.21 8.68 -28.75
CA CYS A 116 12.45 7.51 -29.19
C CYS A 116 11.91 7.66 -30.62
N CYS A 117 11.48 8.86 -31.01
CA CYS A 117 10.88 9.14 -32.31
C CYS A 117 11.90 9.45 -33.40
N LEU A 118 13.10 9.90 -33.01
CA LEU A 118 14.21 10.20 -33.93
C LEU A 118 15.05 8.95 -34.27
N GLU A 119 14.95 7.89 -33.47
CA GLU A 119 15.65 6.63 -33.74
C GLU A 119 15.16 5.98 -35.04
N GLU A 120 16.06 5.87 -36.01
CA GLU A 120 15.74 5.51 -37.40
C GLU A 120 15.02 4.15 -37.50
N GLY A 121 13.81 4.15 -38.06
CA GLY A 121 13.01 2.94 -38.31
C GLY A 121 12.31 2.35 -37.08
N LEU A 122 12.53 2.89 -35.87
CA LEU A 122 11.96 2.33 -34.64
C LEU A 122 10.43 2.54 -34.58
N ALA A 123 9.97 3.73 -34.95
CA ALA A 123 8.55 4.11 -34.92
C ALA A 123 7.71 3.29 -35.89
N GLU A 124 8.21 3.05 -37.10
CA GLU A 124 7.56 2.20 -38.10
C GLU A 124 7.54 0.74 -37.64
N LYS A 125 8.70 0.22 -37.19
CA LYS A 125 8.88 -1.19 -36.78
C LYS A 125 7.91 -1.59 -35.66
N TYR A 126 7.67 -0.69 -34.71
CA TYR A 126 6.81 -0.95 -33.56
C TYR A 126 5.46 -0.23 -33.60
N SER A 127 5.12 0.38 -34.74
CA SER A 127 3.83 0.98 -35.05
C SER A 127 3.40 2.09 -34.08
N PHE A 128 4.33 3.00 -33.75
CA PHE A 128 4.05 4.16 -32.89
C PHE A 128 4.29 5.52 -33.59
N THR A 129 4.42 5.54 -34.92
CA THR A 129 4.59 6.77 -35.72
C THR A 129 3.49 7.81 -35.44
N GLU A 130 2.25 7.39 -35.20
CA GLU A 130 1.15 8.30 -34.83
C GLU A 130 1.40 9.01 -33.49
N CYS A 131 2.03 8.34 -32.51
CA CYS A 131 2.39 8.95 -31.24
C CYS A 131 3.48 10.02 -31.44
N CYS A 132 4.44 9.77 -32.33
CA CYS A 132 5.49 10.73 -32.67
C CYS A 132 4.97 12.01 -33.33
N GLY A 133 3.82 11.94 -34.03
CA GLY A 133 3.16 13.12 -34.61
C GLY A 133 2.36 13.97 -33.61
N LYS A 134 2.20 13.52 -32.37
CA LYS A 134 1.44 14.23 -31.32
C LYS A 134 2.36 15.11 -30.47
N ALA A 135 1.78 16.08 -29.77
CA ALA A 135 2.51 16.96 -28.86
C ALA A 135 2.08 16.75 -27.39
N ASN A 136 2.99 17.06 -26.46
CA ASN A 136 2.72 17.19 -25.02
C ASN A 136 1.92 16.01 -24.41
N SER A 137 0.78 16.31 -23.78
CA SER A 137 -0.10 15.33 -23.14
C SER A 137 -0.67 14.30 -24.11
N GLU A 138 -1.03 14.70 -25.33
CA GLU A 138 -1.57 13.76 -26.33
C GLU A 138 -0.53 12.71 -26.74
N ARG A 139 0.75 13.12 -26.85
CA ARG A 139 1.86 12.18 -27.10
C ARG A 139 2.03 11.21 -25.95
N LYS A 140 2.00 11.72 -24.71
CA LYS A 140 2.10 10.92 -23.48
C LYS A 140 0.99 9.88 -23.38
N ASP A 141 -0.25 10.27 -23.63
CA ASP A 141 -1.41 9.37 -23.57
C ASP A 141 -1.38 8.32 -24.69
N CYS A 142 -0.85 8.68 -25.86
CA CYS A 142 -0.62 7.74 -26.96
C CYS A 142 0.41 6.66 -26.56
N PHE A 143 1.56 7.06 -26.02
CA PHE A 143 2.56 6.09 -25.55
C PHE A 143 2.06 5.28 -24.34
N LEU A 144 1.25 5.85 -23.45
CA LEU A 144 0.61 5.10 -22.37
C LEU A 144 -0.33 4.01 -22.93
N SER A 145 -1.08 4.31 -23.98
CA SER A 145 -1.94 3.32 -24.65
C SER A 145 -1.11 2.18 -25.25
N LEU A 146 0.07 2.48 -25.79
CA LEU A 146 1.03 1.48 -26.27
C LEU A 146 1.55 0.58 -25.13
N LYS A 147 1.86 1.16 -23.95
CA LYS A 147 2.26 0.40 -22.75
C LYS A 147 1.18 -0.61 -22.31
N ASN A 148 -0.08 -0.15 -22.31
CA ASN A 148 -1.25 -0.89 -21.83
C ASN A 148 -1.81 -1.92 -22.80
N ALA A 149 -1.29 -2.01 -24.03
CA ALA A 149 -1.77 -2.95 -25.02
C ALA A 149 -1.56 -4.41 -24.54
N SER A 150 -2.65 -5.02 -24.05
CA SER A 150 -2.70 -6.37 -23.46
C SER A 150 -2.47 -7.50 -24.47
N GLN A 151 -2.48 -7.19 -25.77
CA GLN A 151 -2.34 -8.16 -26.85
C GLN A 151 -0.92 -8.75 -26.98
N TYR A 152 0.07 -8.19 -26.30
CA TYR A 152 1.45 -8.67 -26.37
C TYR A 152 1.84 -9.49 -25.14
N VAL A 153 1.86 -10.81 -25.33
CA VAL A 153 2.36 -11.79 -24.37
C VAL A 153 3.86 -11.98 -24.62
N LEU A 154 4.67 -11.58 -23.65
CA LEU A 154 6.10 -11.88 -23.66
C LEU A 154 6.31 -13.39 -23.42
N PRO A 155 7.35 -14.01 -24.02
CA PRO A 155 7.72 -15.35 -23.60
C PRO A 155 8.02 -15.37 -22.10
N PRO A 156 7.75 -16.50 -21.41
CA PRO A 156 8.12 -16.67 -20.01
C PRO A 156 9.58 -16.25 -19.80
N PHE A 157 9.84 -15.52 -18.71
CA PHE A 157 11.22 -15.22 -18.37
C PHE A 157 11.88 -16.50 -17.87
N GLU A 158 12.77 -17.08 -18.68
CA GLU A 158 13.61 -18.17 -18.24
C GLU A 158 14.74 -17.58 -17.40
N GLU A 159 14.53 -17.51 -16.08
CA GLU A 159 15.59 -17.15 -15.16
C GLU A 159 16.71 -18.19 -15.26
N ALA A 160 17.89 -17.74 -15.69
CA ALA A 160 19.08 -18.57 -15.65
C ALA A 160 19.37 -19.05 -14.22
N ALA A 161 20.03 -20.21 -14.10
CA ALA A 161 20.43 -20.73 -12.80
C ALA A 161 21.24 -19.69 -12.01
N VAL A 162 21.10 -19.69 -10.68
CA VAL A 162 21.78 -18.74 -9.79
C VAL A 162 23.27 -18.64 -10.11
N GLU A 163 23.93 -19.77 -10.33
CA GLU A 163 25.36 -19.86 -10.65
C GLU A 163 25.69 -19.17 -11.98
N GLN A 164 24.82 -19.30 -12.98
CA GLN A 164 24.99 -18.65 -14.27
C GLN A 164 24.79 -17.14 -14.18
N ARG A 165 23.84 -16.69 -13.35
CA ARG A 165 23.59 -15.26 -13.10
C ARG A 165 24.73 -14.62 -12.32
N CYS A 166 25.23 -15.30 -11.29
CA CYS A 166 26.44 -14.90 -10.56
C CYS A 166 27.65 -14.82 -11.48
N LYS A 167 27.82 -15.79 -12.38
CA LYS A 167 28.92 -15.77 -13.35
C LYS A 167 28.80 -14.60 -14.32
N ALA A 168 27.62 -14.38 -14.91
CA ALA A 168 27.40 -13.25 -15.82
C ALA A 168 27.65 -11.90 -15.13
N PHE A 169 27.21 -11.75 -13.89
CA PHE A 169 27.43 -10.55 -13.09
C PHE A 169 28.92 -10.35 -12.74
N GLN A 170 29.66 -11.43 -12.46
CA GLN A 170 31.11 -11.38 -12.23
C GLN A 170 31.91 -11.06 -13.49
N GLU A 171 31.45 -11.50 -14.66
CA GLU A 171 32.11 -11.29 -15.94
C GLU A 171 31.90 -9.86 -16.47
N ASP A 172 30.65 -9.38 -16.44
CA ASP A 172 30.28 -8.02 -16.84
C ASP A 172 29.01 -7.57 -16.11
N GLU A 173 29.23 -6.96 -14.95
CA GLU A 173 28.19 -6.41 -14.08
C GLU A 173 27.27 -5.43 -14.82
N ALA A 174 27.85 -4.53 -15.63
CA ALA A 174 27.09 -3.49 -16.33
C ALA A 174 26.14 -4.09 -17.38
N THR A 175 26.63 -5.05 -18.18
CA THR A 175 25.80 -5.74 -19.17
C THR A 175 24.74 -6.61 -18.51
N ALA A 176 25.09 -7.33 -17.44
CA ALA A 176 24.15 -8.16 -16.70
C ALA A 176 23.01 -7.32 -16.09
N LEU A 177 23.33 -6.19 -15.48
CA LEU A 177 22.36 -5.28 -14.88
C LEU A 177 21.47 -4.61 -15.94
N SER A 178 22.07 -4.16 -17.04
CA SER A 178 21.34 -3.57 -18.18
C SER A 178 20.32 -4.55 -18.78
N LEU A 179 20.69 -5.83 -18.95
CA LEU A 179 19.76 -6.87 -19.42
C LEU A 179 18.62 -7.09 -18.41
N TYR A 180 18.93 -7.12 -17.11
CA TYR A 180 17.92 -7.28 -16.07
C TYR A 180 16.93 -6.11 -16.01
N ILE A 181 17.42 -4.88 -16.15
CA ILE A 181 16.60 -3.66 -16.30
C ILE A 181 15.67 -3.79 -17.51
N TYR A 182 16.21 -4.20 -18.65
CA TYR A 182 15.44 -4.36 -19.88
C TYR A 182 14.31 -5.37 -19.73
N GLU A 183 14.60 -6.57 -19.21
CA GLU A 183 13.60 -7.63 -19.03
C GLU A 183 12.57 -7.30 -17.94
N THR A 184 12.96 -6.55 -16.91
CA THR A 184 12.07 -6.05 -15.86
C THR A 184 11.11 -4.99 -16.42
N GLY A 185 11.63 -3.95 -17.08
CA GLY A 185 10.80 -2.85 -17.59
C GLY A 185 9.71 -3.31 -18.56
N ARG A 186 10.04 -4.22 -19.49
CA ARG A 186 9.07 -4.70 -20.49
C ARG A 186 7.97 -5.61 -19.93
N ARG A 187 8.23 -6.26 -18.78
CA ARG A 187 7.26 -7.12 -18.06
C ARG A 187 6.38 -6.35 -17.09
N TYR A 188 6.89 -5.24 -16.56
CA TYR A 188 6.17 -4.37 -15.63
C TYR A 188 5.98 -2.96 -16.22
N PRO A 189 5.23 -2.82 -17.34
CA PRO A 189 5.20 -1.59 -18.13
C PRO A 189 4.54 -0.39 -17.44
N VAL A 190 3.74 -0.63 -16.40
CA VAL A 190 3.00 0.39 -15.64
C VAL A 190 3.40 0.48 -14.17
N SER A 191 4.36 -0.34 -13.72
CA SER A 191 4.88 -0.23 -12.35
C SER A 191 5.79 0.98 -12.21
N SER A 192 5.74 1.63 -11.06
CA SER A 192 6.61 2.77 -10.75
C SER A 192 8.09 2.48 -11.02
N ILE A 193 8.78 3.38 -11.74
CA ILE A 193 10.22 3.27 -12.00
C ILE A 193 11.00 3.25 -10.67
N SER A 194 10.60 4.05 -9.68
CA SER A 194 11.24 4.04 -8.35
C SER A 194 11.18 2.66 -7.72
N MET A 195 10.00 2.01 -7.76
CA MET A 195 9.83 0.66 -7.23
C MET A 195 10.75 -0.34 -7.95
N LEU A 196 10.74 -0.33 -9.29
CA LEU A 196 11.57 -1.25 -10.06
C LEU A 196 13.07 -1.05 -9.79
N LEU A 197 13.54 0.20 -9.76
CA LEU A 197 14.94 0.50 -9.44
C LEU A 197 15.35 -0.01 -8.06
N ASP A 198 14.50 0.15 -7.04
CA ASP A 198 14.79 -0.36 -5.70
C ASP A 198 15.00 -1.89 -5.70
N PHE A 199 14.15 -2.63 -6.41
CA PHE A 199 14.28 -4.08 -6.53
C PHE A 199 15.49 -4.51 -7.36
N ILE A 200 15.81 -3.76 -8.42
CA ILE A 200 17.02 -3.99 -9.23
C ILE A 200 18.29 -3.83 -8.38
N HIS A 201 18.36 -2.80 -7.52
CA HIS A 201 19.50 -2.63 -6.62
C HIS A 201 19.54 -3.67 -5.50
N ILE A 202 18.40 -4.17 -5.02
CA ILE A 202 18.40 -5.32 -4.10
C ILE A 202 18.92 -6.57 -4.81
N TYR A 203 18.51 -6.79 -6.06
CA TYR A 203 18.93 -7.91 -6.87
C TYR A 203 20.46 -7.92 -7.09
N GLU A 204 21.04 -6.76 -7.41
CA GLU A 204 22.49 -6.52 -7.48
C GLU A 204 23.23 -7.00 -6.22
N ASN A 205 22.64 -6.74 -5.04
CA ASN A 205 23.26 -7.05 -3.76
C ASN A 205 23.02 -8.50 -3.26
N VAL A 206 22.03 -9.23 -3.79
CA VAL A 206 21.53 -10.46 -3.14
C VAL A 206 21.05 -11.53 -4.13
N LEU A 207 21.90 -11.94 -5.08
CA LEU A 207 21.64 -12.95 -6.13
C LEU A 207 21.08 -14.35 -5.67
N THR A 208 20.67 -14.54 -4.41
CA THR A 208 20.31 -15.84 -3.82
C THR A 208 19.12 -15.90 -2.83
N THR A 209 18.27 -14.88 -2.65
CA THR A 209 17.26 -14.93 -1.55
C THR A 209 15.77 -14.96 -1.96
N PRO A 210 15.00 -16.01 -1.55
CA PRO A 210 13.54 -16.11 -1.67
C PRO A 210 12.65 -14.99 -1.06
N PRO A 211 13.07 -14.12 -0.13
CA PRO A 211 12.22 -13.04 0.40
C PRO A 211 11.93 -11.91 -0.60
N ILE A 212 12.65 -11.81 -1.72
CA ILE A 212 12.56 -10.66 -2.64
C ILE A 212 11.24 -10.69 -3.42
N GLU A 213 10.83 -11.85 -3.93
CA GLU A 213 9.59 -12.00 -4.69
C GLU A 213 8.37 -11.65 -3.83
N LYS A 214 8.29 -12.19 -2.60
CA LYS A 214 7.21 -11.87 -1.65
C LYS A 214 7.14 -10.35 -1.42
N ARG A 215 8.27 -9.69 -1.21
CA ARG A 215 8.34 -8.23 -1.01
C ARG A 215 7.91 -7.43 -2.24
N PHE A 216 8.28 -7.88 -3.43
CA PHE A 216 7.84 -7.26 -4.69
C PHE A 216 6.32 -7.32 -4.82
N MET A 217 5.73 -8.47 -4.54
CA MET A 217 4.27 -8.65 -4.56
C MET A 217 3.57 -7.78 -3.51
N GLU A 218 4.13 -7.65 -2.30
CA GLU A 218 3.62 -6.75 -1.26
C GLU A 218 3.67 -5.28 -1.69
N ALA A 219 4.76 -4.83 -2.30
CA ALA A 219 4.90 -3.46 -2.80
C ALA A 219 3.90 -3.17 -3.93
N GLN A 220 3.77 -4.09 -4.89
CA GLN A 220 2.78 -3.99 -5.97
C GLN A 220 1.35 -3.95 -5.41
N GLN A 221 1.08 -4.71 -4.36
CA GLN A 221 -0.22 -4.77 -3.72
C GLN A 221 -0.57 -3.45 -3.00
N ALA A 222 0.39 -2.79 -2.37
CA ALA A 222 0.21 -1.46 -1.79
C ALA A 222 -0.02 -0.38 -2.87
N GLU A 223 0.74 -0.42 -3.96
CA GLU A 223 0.51 0.50 -5.09
C GLU A 223 -0.91 0.32 -5.67
N LYS A 224 -1.34 -0.93 -5.93
CA LYS A 224 -2.71 -1.25 -6.36
C LYS A 224 -3.77 -0.80 -5.36
N HIS A 225 -3.47 -0.84 -4.07
CA HIS A 225 -4.36 -0.38 -3.01
C HIS A 225 -4.61 1.13 -3.10
N ILE A 226 -3.54 1.90 -3.24
CA ILE A 226 -3.62 3.36 -3.32
C ILE A 226 -4.24 3.82 -4.62
N CYS A 227 -3.96 3.14 -5.72
CA CYS A 227 -4.66 3.39 -6.97
C CYS A 227 -6.16 3.09 -6.89
N SER A 228 -6.57 2.04 -6.16
CA SER A 228 -7.98 1.77 -5.89
C SER A 228 -8.63 2.87 -5.06
N ILE A 229 -7.92 3.41 -4.06
CA ILE A 229 -8.42 4.54 -3.27
C ILE A 229 -8.57 5.79 -4.14
N LEU A 230 -7.57 6.12 -4.96
CA LEU A 230 -7.63 7.25 -5.88
C LEU A 230 -8.78 7.12 -6.88
N GLU A 231 -9.00 5.92 -7.42
CA GLU A 231 -10.07 5.65 -8.38
C GLU A 231 -11.46 5.76 -7.74
N SER A 232 -11.66 5.24 -6.53
CA SER A 232 -12.97 5.26 -5.85
C SER A 232 -13.29 6.60 -5.17
N PHE A 233 -12.31 7.25 -4.57
CA PHE A 233 -12.51 8.40 -3.67
C PHE A 233 -11.83 9.69 -4.16
N GLY A 234 -11.15 9.63 -5.30
CA GLY A 234 -10.46 10.76 -5.90
C GLY A 234 -9.24 11.23 -5.11
N LYS A 235 -8.65 12.35 -5.57
CA LYS A 235 -7.46 12.94 -4.96
C LYS A 235 -7.67 13.35 -3.51
N ARG A 236 -8.90 13.75 -3.14
CA ARG A 236 -9.24 14.18 -1.78
C ARG A 236 -9.00 13.07 -0.75
N GLY A 237 -9.37 11.82 -1.06
CA GLY A 237 -9.17 10.70 -0.14
C GLY A 237 -7.69 10.41 0.12
N ILE A 238 -6.88 10.45 -0.94
CA ILE A 238 -5.42 10.27 -0.84
C ILE A 238 -4.77 11.45 -0.10
N HIS A 239 -5.12 12.68 -0.46
CA HIS A 239 -4.59 13.88 0.19
C HIS A 239 -4.87 13.88 1.69
N ALA A 240 -6.11 13.60 2.12
CA ALA A 240 -6.47 13.54 3.53
C ALA A 240 -5.65 12.48 4.29
N LEU A 241 -5.48 11.29 3.69
CA LEU A 241 -4.66 10.21 4.25
C LEU A 241 -3.20 10.63 4.42
N GLN A 242 -2.61 11.22 3.38
CA GLN A 242 -1.23 11.69 3.43
C GLN A 242 -1.06 12.85 4.42
N PHE A 243 -2.02 13.76 4.49
CA PHE A 243 -2.03 14.88 5.44
C PHE A 243 -2.02 14.38 6.89
N ALA A 244 -2.92 13.45 7.24
CA ALA A 244 -2.96 12.85 8.57
C ALA A 244 -1.64 12.13 8.91
N LYS A 245 -1.12 11.34 7.97
CA LYS A 245 0.15 10.62 8.13
C LYS A 245 1.34 11.56 8.31
N LEU A 246 1.42 12.62 7.50
CA LEU A 246 2.50 13.59 7.55
C LEU A 246 2.45 14.44 8.83
N SER A 247 1.25 14.70 9.37
CA SER A 247 1.08 15.38 10.65
C SER A 247 1.72 14.58 11.81
N GLN A 248 1.64 13.25 11.76
CA GLN A 248 2.33 12.37 12.71
C GLN A 248 3.82 12.24 12.42
N ARG A 249 4.19 12.20 11.13
CA ARG A 249 5.56 12.02 10.68
C ARG A 249 6.44 13.21 11.03
N PHE A 250 5.91 14.40 10.80
CA PHE A 250 6.58 15.70 10.87
C PHE A 250 5.84 16.62 11.85
N PRO A 251 5.72 16.23 13.14
CA PRO A 251 4.87 16.94 14.11
C PRO A 251 5.38 18.35 14.44
N LYS A 252 6.61 18.71 14.05
CA LYS A 252 7.20 20.05 14.19
C LYS A 252 6.99 20.94 12.95
N ALA A 253 6.70 20.34 11.79
CA ALA A 253 6.48 21.08 10.57
C ALA A 253 5.17 21.85 10.63
N LYS A 254 5.14 23.06 10.05
CA LYS A 254 3.92 23.89 9.95
C LYS A 254 2.84 23.18 9.12
N VAL A 255 1.58 23.44 9.44
CA VAL A 255 0.42 22.86 8.74
C VAL A 255 0.47 23.10 7.22
N ASP A 256 0.86 24.30 6.76
CA ASP A 256 0.99 24.61 5.33
C ASP A 256 2.08 23.77 4.64
N THR A 257 3.17 23.47 5.35
CA THR A 257 4.23 22.58 4.85
C THR A 257 3.71 21.16 4.74
N VAL A 258 2.97 20.68 5.74
CA VAL A 258 2.34 19.34 5.73
C VAL A 258 1.34 19.23 4.59
N ASP A 259 0.48 20.23 4.39
CA ASP A 259 -0.50 20.26 3.31
C ASP A 259 0.17 20.25 1.92
N LYS A 260 1.18 21.11 1.72
CA LYS A 260 1.97 21.12 0.49
C LYS A 260 2.55 19.74 0.18
N LEU A 261 3.17 19.09 1.17
CA LEU A 261 3.73 17.75 1.00
C LEU A 261 2.61 16.74 0.65
N ALA A 262 1.47 16.78 1.34
CA ALA A 262 0.34 15.90 1.04
C ALA A 262 -0.17 16.08 -0.41
N VAL A 263 -0.24 17.32 -0.91
CA VAL A 263 -0.59 17.64 -2.30
C VAL A 263 0.44 17.07 -3.26
N ASP A 264 1.73 17.32 -3.04
CA ASP A 264 2.81 16.86 -3.91
C ASP A 264 2.86 15.33 -4.01
N ILE A 265 2.59 14.62 -2.91
CA ILE A 265 2.50 13.15 -2.84
C ILE A 265 1.28 12.64 -3.61
N THR A 266 0.13 13.28 -3.40
CA THR A 266 -1.11 12.92 -4.09
C THR A 266 -0.95 13.04 -5.61
N GLN A 267 -0.25 14.08 -6.08
CA GLN A 267 0.08 14.24 -7.49
C GLN A 267 1.03 13.15 -7.99
N ALA A 268 2.03 12.77 -7.20
CA ALA A 268 2.93 11.66 -7.53
C ALA A 268 2.14 10.36 -7.71
N GLN A 269 1.32 10.00 -6.72
CA GLN A 269 0.48 8.80 -6.73
C GLN A 269 -0.50 8.80 -7.90
N GLU A 270 -1.07 9.96 -8.27
CA GLU A 270 -1.90 10.06 -9.47
C GLU A 270 -1.13 9.71 -10.75
N HIS A 271 0.09 10.21 -10.92
CA HIS A 271 0.93 9.84 -12.05
C HIS A 271 1.26 8.35 -12.07
N CYS A 272 1.61 7.78 -10.91
CA CYS A 272 1.93 6.35 -10.79
C CYS A 272 0.71 5.50 -11.17
N CYS A 273 -0.47 5.81 -10.62
CA CYS A 273 -1.70 5.06 -10.85
C CYS A 273 -2.25 5.16 -12.27
N LYS A 274 -1.96 6.25 -12.99
CA LYS A 274 -2.26 6.39 -14.42
C LYS A 274 -1.26 5.66 -15.33
N GLY A 275 -0.19 5.06 -14.78
CA GLY A 275 0.88 4.44 -15.56
C GLY A 275 1.85 5.43 -16.20
N HIS A 276 1.83 6.71 -15.78
CA HIS A 276 2.80 7.72 -16.20
C HIS A 276 4.09 7.57 -15.37
N THR A 277 4.77 6.43 -15.55
CA THR A 277 5.87 5.96 -14.68
C THR A 277 7.04 6.94 -14.55
N LEU A 278 7.38 7.70 -15.60
CA LEU A 278 8.39 8.74 -15.55
C LEU A 278 7.95 9.96 -14.73
N ALA A 279 6.75 10.48 -14.97
CA ALA A 279 6.23 11.61 -14.20
C ALA A 279 6.06 11.27 -12.71
N CYS A 280 5.65 10.03 -12.41
CA CYS A 280 5.65 9.46 -11.06
C CYS A 280 7.04 9.54 -10.41
N TYR A 281 8.07 9.05 -11.11
CA TYR A 281 9.46 9.08 -10.64
C TYR A 281 9.97 10.50 -10.41
N LEU A 282 9.81 11.40 -11.39
CA LEU A 282 10.29 12.78 -11.30
C LEU A 282 9.59 13.57 -10.19
N GLN A 283 8.28 13.37 -10.01
CA GLN A 283 7.56 14.00 -8.90
C GLN A 283 8.10 13.52 -7.55
N GLY A 284 8.44 12.23 -7.42
CA GLY A 284 9.12 11.70 -6.23
C GLY A 284 10.50 12.35 -5.99
N VAL A 285 11.30 12.53 -7.04
CA VAL A 285 12.61 13.21 -6.95
C VAL A 285 12.46 14.66 -6.51
N ASN A 286 11.50 15.39 -7.08
CA ASN A 286 11.23 16.78 -6.70
C ASN A 286 10.81 16.86 -5.23
N LEU A 287 9.97 15.92 -4.79
CA LEU A 287 9.51 15.83 -3.41
C LEU A 287 10.66 15.59 -2.43
N THR A 288 11.55 14.61 -2.68
CA THR A 288 12.69 14.35 -1.78
C THR A 288 13.67 15.51 -1.77
N THR A 289 13.90 16.15 -2.91
CA THR A 289 14.73 17.35 -3.02
C THR A 289 14.16 18.49 -2.17
N TYR A 290 12.85 18.73 -2.25
CA TYR A 290 12.18 19.73 -1.42
C TYR A 290 12.30 19.39 0.08
N VAL A 291 11.99 18.15 0.46
CA VAL A 291 12.08 17.69 1.84
C VAL A 291 13.49 17.85 2.41
N CYS A 292 14.53 17.52 1.63
CA CYS A 292 15.92 17.65 2.09
C CYS A 292 16.43 19.08 2.16
N SER A 293 15.99 19.95 1.26
CA SER A 293 16.35 21.38 1.30
C SER A 293 15.67 22.13 2.45
N HIS A 294 14.60 21.58 3.01
CA HIS A 294 13.87 22.14 4.16
C HIS A 294 13.93 21.22 5.39
N GLN A 295 14.95 20.35 5.48
CA GLN A 295 14.97 19.28 6.47
C GLN A 295 14.91 19.78 7.92
N ASP A 296 15.53 20.92 8.20
CA ASP A 296 15.58 21.52 9.55
C ASP A 296 14.20 21.98 10.04
N ASP A 297 13.32 22.39 9.11
CA ASP A 297 11.94 22.80 9.39
C ASP A 297 10.95 21.63 9.36
N ILE A 298 11.34 20.49 8.78
CA ILE A 298 10.47 19.33 8.57
C ILE A 298 10.69 18.26 9.64
N SER A 299 11.92 17.79 9.82
CA SER A 299 12.21 16.71 10.77
C SER A 299 13.69 16.58 11.07
N SER A 300 14.00 16.38 12.35
CA SER A 300 15.37 16.05 12.78
C SER A 300 15.81 14.64 12.34
N LYS A 301 14.88 13.73 12.02
CA LYS A 301 15.15 12.31 11.78
C LYS A 301 15.48 11.99 10.32
N ILE A 302 15.30 12.93 9.38
CA ILE A 302 15.50 12.69 7.94
C ILE A 302 16.91 13.01 7.44
N LYS A 303 17.76 13.64 8.27
CA LYS A 303 19.12 14.05 7.90
C LYS A 303 19.97 12.91 7.33
N ALA A 304 19.87 11.73 7.94
CA ALA A 304 20.58 10.54 7.48
C ALA A 304 20.10 10.04 6.10
N CYS A 305 18.83 10.26 5.76
CA CYS A 305 18.32 9.93 4.42
C CYS A 305 18.73 10.98 3.40
N CYS A 306 18.70 12.26 3.76
CA CYS A 306 19.06 13.35 2.85
C CYS A 306 20.53 13.33 2.39
N GLY A 307 21.42 12.73 3.18
CA GLY A 307 22.81 12.48 2.76
C GLY A 307 23.00 11.31 1.80
N LYS A 308 21.95 10.57 1.43
CA LYS A 308 22.01 9.41 0.51
C LYS A 308 21.67 9.82 -0.93
N SER A 309 22.03 8.96 -1.90
CA SER A 309 21.58 9.10 -3.29
C SER A 309 20.05 8.98 -3.39
N ILE A 310 19.44 9.56 -4.43
CA ILE A 310 17.98 9.50 -4.67
C ILE A 310 17.39 8.08 -4.53
N LEU A 311 18.05 7.05 -5.07
CA LEU A 311 17.53 5.69 -4.98
C LEU A 311 17.60 5.14 -3.55
N LYS A 312 18.70 5.42 -2.84
CA LYS A 312 18.80 5.09 -1.42
C LYS A 312 17.89 5.95 -0.55
N GLN A 313 17.47 7.13 -1.01
CA GLN A 313 16.44 7.93 -0.35
C GLN A 313 15.06 7.28 -0.47
N ALA A 314 14.71 6.70 -1.63
CA ALA A 314 13.44 6.01 -1.85
C ALA A 314 13.20 4.89 -0.82
N THR A 315 14.25 4.14 -0.51
CA THR A 315 14.21 3.09 0.52
C THR A 315 14.39 3.61 1.95
N CYS A 316 15.12 4.72 2.15
CA CYS A 316 15.41 5.26 3.48
C CYS A 316 14.26 6.05 4.09
N PHE A 317 13.70 7.01 3.35
CA PHE A 317 12.67 7.92 3.85
C PHE A 317 11.52 7.24 4.56
N PRO A 318 11.04 6.09 4.06
CA PRO A 318 9.87 5.51 4.68
C PRO A 318 10.23 4.58 5.88
N THR A 319 11.50 4.19 6.02
CA THR A 319 11.98 3.54 7.26
C THR A 319 12.31 4.51 8.39
N VAL A 320 12.35 5.82 8.12
CA VAL A 320 12.51 6.83 9.18
C VAL A 320 11.39 6.65 10.21
N GLU A 321 11.61 7.01 11.46
CA GLU A 321 10.54 7.01 12.47
C GLU A 321 9.84 8.37 12.48
N ASN A 322 8.72 8.49 13.18
CA ASN A 322 8.12 9.80 13.41
C ASN A 322 9.10 10.69 14.20
N ASP A 323 9.14 11.99 13.91
CA ASP A 323 9.95 12.90 14.73
C ASP A 323 9.37 13.01 16.14
N ASP A 324 10.19 13.51 17.07
CA ASP A 324 9.78 13.70 18.45
C ASP A 324 8.62 14.72 18.51
N LYS A 325 7.61 14.44 19.33
CA LYS A 325 6.50 15.38 19.58
C LYS A 325 7.07 16.70 20.12
N PRO A 326 6.61 17.88 19.64
CA PRO A 326 7.03 19.15 20.22
C PRO A 326 6.71 19.20 21.72
N ALA A 327 7.69 19.62 22.52
CA ALA A 327 7.64 19.55 23.99
C ALA A 327 6.60 20.51 24.61
N ASP A 328 6.17 21.51 23.84
CA ASP A 328 5.22 22.56 24.21
C ASP A 328 3.77 22.24 23.84
N LEU A 329 3.50 21.08 23.23
CA LEU A 329 2.12 20.68 22.92
C LEU A 329 1.34 20.37 24.19
N SER A 330 0.22 21.07 24.37
CA SER A 330 -0.77 20.69 25.37
C SER A 330 -1.23 19.25 25.13
N PRO A 331 -1.34 18.42 26.19
CA PRO A 331 -1.87 17.06 26.06
C PRO A 331 -3.37 17.05 25.70
N THR A 332 -4.04 18.18 25.83
CA THR A 332 -5.48 18.34 25.55
C THR A 332 -5.70 19.37 24.45
N LEU A 333 -6.75 19.16 23.66
CA LEU A 333 -7.13 20.02 22.54
C LEU A 333 -8.21 21.03 22.97
N ARG A 334 -7.98 21.72 24.08
CA ARG A 334 -8.92 22.70 24.65
C ARG A 334 -9.27 23.83 23.68
N GLU A 335 -8.39 24.17 22.74
CA GLU A 335 -8.66 25.16 21.70
C GLU A 335 -9.82 24.77 20.76
N PHE A 336 -10.14 23.48 20.65
CA PHE A 336 -11.31 22.97 19.94
C PHE A 336 -12.55 22.83 20.84
N MET A 337 -12.51 23.34 22.07
CA MET A 337 -13.64 23.33 23.00
C MET A 337 -13.96 24.71 23.58
N ASP A 338 -12.92 25.40 24.05
CA ASP A 338 -13.03 26.64 24.81
C ASP A 338 -12.99 27.90 23.94
N ASN A 339 -12.60 27.76 22.67
CA ASN A 339 -12.43 28.90 21.78
C ASN A 339 -13.78 29.46 21.31
N ASP A 340 -14.08 30.71 21.68
CA ASP A 340 -15.31 31.38 21.28
C ASP A 340 -15.42 31.61 19.77
N GLN A 341 -14.29 31.62 19.05
CA GLN A 341 -14.23 31.75 17.59
C GLN A 341 -14.45 30.43 16.83
N LEU A 342 -14.59 29.31 17.53
CA LEU A 342 -14.75 27.99 16.91
C LEU A 342 -15.94 27.92 15.94
N CYS A 343 -17.14 28.30 16.39
CA CYS A 343 -18.34 28.27 15.57
C CYS A 343 -18.37 29.35 14.47
N PRO A 344 -17.94 30.61 14.72
CA PRO A 344 -17.73 31.58 13.64
C PRO A 344 -16.79 31.06 12.54
N ARG A 345 -15.63 30.51 12.89
CA ARG A 345 -14.69 29.92 11.92
C ARG A 345 -15.31 28.77 11.15
N TYR A 346 -16.03 27.88 11.84
CA TYR A 346 -16.74 26.76 11.22
C TYR A 346 -17.81 27.21 10.21
N ALA A 347 -18.55 28.27 10.54
CA ALA A 347 -19.59 28.83 9.67
C ALA A 347 -19.03 29.58 8.45
N GLU A 348 -17.84 30.18 8.56
CA GLU A 348 -17.15 30.87 7.47
C GLU A 348 -16.55 29.88 6.46
N ASP A 349 -15.66 29.00 6.92
CA ASP A 349 -15.13 27.88 6.16
C ASP A 349 -14.70 26.76 7.12
N ARG A 350 -15.41 25.65 7.05
CA ARG A 350 -15.13 24.48 7.88
C ARG A 350 -13.83 23.76 7.52
N ASN A 351 -13.36 23.81 6.27
CA ASN A 351 -12.25 22.94 5.84
C ASN A 351 -10.92 23.27 6.55
N PRO A 352 -10.49 24.53 6.67
CA PRO A 352 -9.26 24.86 7.41
C PRO A 352 -9.34 24.48 8.89
N LEU A 353 -10.50 24.65 9.52
CA LEU A 353 -10.69 24.28 10.92
C LEU A 353 -10.62 22.75 11.11
N MET A 354 -11.21 21.96 10.21
CA MET A 354 -11.14 20.49 10.29
C MET A 354 -9.74 19.97 9.95
N ALA A 355 -9.03 20.60 9.01
CA ALA A 355 -7.62 20.30 8.73
C ALA A 355 -6.74 20.61 9.94
N GLU A 356 -6.94 21.74 10.62
CA GLU A 356 -6.26 22.09 11.87
C GLU A 356 -6.54 21.04 12.96
N PHE A 357 -7.79 20.62 13.13
CA PHE A 357 -8.15 19.56 14.08
C PHE A 357 -7.40 18.26 13.81
N VAL A 358 -7.40 17.76 12.57
CA VAL A 358 -6.70 16.53 12.18
C VAL A 358 -5.18 16.67 12.35
N TYR A 359 -4.62 17.83 12.00
CA TYR A 359 -3.19 18.12 12.18
C TYR A 359 -2.79 18.11 13.66
N GLU A 360 -3.55 18.79 14.52
CA GLU A 360 -3.29 18.88 15.95
C GLU A 360 -3.50 17.53 16.65
N TYR A 361 -4.49 16.72 16.24
CA TYR A 361 -4.62 15.33 16.71
C TYR A 361 -3.44 14.46 16.25
N GLY A 362 -3.08 14.53 14.96
CA GLY A 362 -2.03 13.71 14.37
C GLY A 362 -0.66 13.94 15.02
N ARG A 363 -0.27 15.21 15.20
CA ARG A 363 1.02 15.55 15.84
C ARG A 363 1.10 15.20 17.34
N ARG A 364 -0.04 14.89 17.99
CA ARG A 364 -0.12 14.44 19.39
C ARG A 364 -0.25 12.93 19.53
N HIS A 365 -0.86 12.26 18.56
CA HIS A 365 -1.22 10.85 18.65
C HIS A 365 -0.56 10.06 17.52
N HIS A 366 0.66 9.60 17.78
CA HIS A 366 1.43 8.79 16.82
C HIS A 366 0.94 7.34 16.79
N GLU A 367 0.22 6.92 17.84
CA GLU A 367 -0.33 5.59 18.05
C GLU A 367 -1.65 5.33 17.30
N TYR A 368 -2.30 6.38 16.78
CA TYR A 368 -3.56 6.25 16.05
C TYR A 368 -3.31 6.06 14.56
N PRO A 369 -4.00 5.14 13.89
CA PRO A 369 -3.92 5.05 12.43
C PRO A 369 -4.34 6.36 11.75
N PRO A 370 -3.72 6.76 10.64
CA PRO A 370 -4.14 7.94 9.88
C PRO A 370 -5.63 7.94 9.53
N GLN A 371 -6.19 6.78 9.19
CA GLN A 371 -7.62 6.59 8.94
C GLN A 371 -8.46 6.92 10.19
N MET A 372 -8.00 6.51 11.37
CA MET A 372 -8.66 6.81 12.64
C MET A 372 -8.62 8.30 12.96
N LEU A 373 -7.51 9.00 12.69
CA LEU A 373 -7.42 10.46 12.84
C LEU A 373 -8.45 11.18 11.96
N LEU A 374 -8.63 10.70 10.72
CA LEU A 374 -9.65 11.24 9.81
C LEU A 374 -11.07 10.93 10.30
N ARG A 375 -11.33 9.71 10.80
CA ARG A 375 -12.62 9.36 11.41
C ARG A 375 -12.94 10.25 12.62
N LEU A 376 -11.96 10.50 13.50
CA LEU A 376 -12.12 11.43 14.63
C LEU A 376 -12.44 12.85 14.14
N GLY A 377 -11.83 13.30 13.05
CA GLY A 377 -12.16 14.57 12.41
C GLY A 377 -13.61 14.62 11.90
N GLU A 378 -14.08 13.57 11.22
CA GLU A 378 -15.46 13.48 10.72
C GLU A 378 -16.48 13.40 11.87
N GLU A 379 -16.23 12.58 12.90
CA GLU A 379 -17.06 12.50 14.11
C GLU A 379 -17.12 13.85 14.84
N TYR A 380 -15.99 14.55 14.95
CA TYR A 380 -15.94 15.88 15.53
C TYR A 380 -16.71 16.90 14.69
N GLU A 381 -16.58 16.88 13.36
CA GLU A 381 -17.32 17.76 12.45
C GLU A 381 -18.84 17.61 12.65
N GLU A 382 -19.35 16.38 12.69
CA GLU A 382 -20.78 16.11 12.89
C GLU A 382 -21.29 16.61 14.24
N ARG A 383 -20.47 16.50 15.29
CA ARG A 383 -20.80 17.00 16.62
C ARG A 383 -20.73 18.52 16.65
N LEU A 384 -19.72 19.11 16.04
CA LEU A 384 -19.53 20.56 15.96
C LEU A 384 -20.70 21.23 15.25
N GLU A 385 -21.20 20.63 14.16
CA GLU A 385 -22.39 21.14 13.45
C GLU A 385 -23.62 21.24 14.38
N LYS A 386 -23.81 20.23 15.26
CA LYS A 386 -24.89 20.21 16.25
C LYS A 386 -24.63 21.22 17.37
N CYS A 387 -23.43 21.23 17.92
CA CYS A 387 -23.08 22.06 19.07
C CYS A 387 -23.04 23.56 18.76
N CYS A 388 -22.68 23.95 17.54
CA CYS A 388 -22.72 25.35 17.12
C CYS A 388 -24.15 25.91 16.98
N LYS A 389 -25.16 25.06 17.00
CA LYS A 389 -26.58 25.42 16.97
C LYS A 389 -27.28 25.22 18.33
N ALA A 390 -26.55 24.74 19.34
CA ALA A 390 -27.11 24.41 20.65
C ALA A 390 -27.16 25.63 21.59
N ASP A 391 -28.19 25.67 22.46
CA ASP A 391 -28.32 26.72 23.48
C ASP A 391 -27.14 26.75 24.45
N ASN A 392 -26.64 25.56 24.84
CA ASN A 392 -25.43 25.41 25.65
C ASN A 392 -24.30 24.74 24.84
N ARG A 393 -23.58 25.55 24.06
CA ARG A 393 -22.44 25.11 23.25
C ARG A 393 -21.38 24.37 24.07
N LYS A 394 -21.01 24.87 25.25
CA LYS A 394 -19.91 24.33 26.05
C LYS A 394 -20.20 22.91 26.53
N GLU A 395 -21.39 22.70 27.08
CA GLU A 395 -21.82 21.37 27.51
C GLU A 395 -21.92 20.38 26.34
N CYS A 396 -22.41 20.84 25.19
CA CYS A 396 -22.44 20.01 23.98
C CYS A 396 -21.04 19.59 23.51
N LEU A 397 -20.05 20.50 23.55
CA LEU A 397 -18.66 20.19 23.17
C LEU A 397 -17.97 19.22 24.14
N VAL A 398 -18.32 19.25 25.44
CA VAL A 398 -17.85 18.23 26.41
C VAL A 398 -18.41 16.85 26.03
N GLN A 399 -19.70 16.76 25.69
CA GLN A 399 -20.29 15.50 25.20
C GLN A 399 -19.68 15.03 23.88
N ALA A 400 -19.25 15.96 23.03
CA ALA A 400 -18.51 15.64 21.81
C ALA A 400 -17.14 15.01 22.13
N GLU A 401 -16.39 15.57 23.09
CA GLU A 401 -15.13 14.98 23.56
C GLU A 401 -15.32 13.58 24.15
N GLU A 402 -16.33 13.39 25.01
CA GLU A 402 -16.68 12.07 25.56
C GLU A 402 -17.02 11.05 24.46
N HIS A 403 -17.76 11.47 23.43
CA HIS A 403 -18.07 10.62 22.27
C HIS A 403 -16.80 10.18 21.53
N LEU A 404 -15.86 11.10 21.28
CA LEU A 404 -14.58 10.76 20.65
C LEU A 404 -13.76 9.79 21.51
N GLN A 405 -13.71 10.00 22.83
CA GLN A 405 -13.02 9.11 23.76
C GLN A 405 -13.62 7.70 23.76
N ASN A 406 -14.95 7.58 23.74
CA ASN A 406 -15.64 6.29 23.64
C ASN A 406 -15.33 5.60 22.30
N TYR A 407 -15.36 6.33 21.19
CA TYR A 407 -15.00 5.80 19.87
C TYR A 407 -13.57 5.21 19.86
N ILE A 408 -12.61 5.91 20.47
CA ILE A 408 -11.22 5.46 20.62
C ILE A 408 -11.18 4.17 21.46
N ALA A 409 -11.85 4.16 22.61
CA ALA A 409 -11.87 3.02 23.52
C ALA A 409 -12.49 1.76 22.86
N ASP A 410 -13.61 1.93 22.14
CA ASP A 410 -14.28 0.84 21.42
C ASP A 410 -13.38 0.26 20.33
N THR A 411 -12.66 1.11 19.60
CA THR A 411 -11.69 0.67 18.57
C THR A 411 -10.57 -0.18 19.19
N TYR A 412 -10.01 0.25 20.32
CA TYR A 412 -9.01 -0.55 21.05
C TYR A 412 -9.59 -1.86 21.57
N HIS A 413 -10.80 -1.83 22.14
CA HIS A 413 -11.47 -3.00 22.67
C HIS A 413 -11.66 -4.07 21.60
N MET A 414 -12.26 -3.70 20.46
CA MET A 414 -12.49 -4.62 19.34
C MET A 414 -11.19 -5.26 18.82
N THR A 415 -10.12 -4.46 18.68
CA THR A 415 -8.82 -4.98 18.24
C THR A 415 -8.21 -5.94 19.27
N LYS A 416 -8.29 -5.61 20.56
CA LYS A 416 -7.78 -6.48 21.64
C LYS A 416 -8.55 -7.80 21.71
N GLU A 417 -9.88 -7.77 21.61
CA GLU A 417 -10.69 -9.00 21.55
C GLU A 417 -10.31 -9.90 20.37
N SER A 418 -10.11 -9.32 19.17
CA SER A 418 -9.65 -10.07 18.01
C SER A 418 -8.26 -10.69 18.22
N CYS A 419 -7.35 -9.94 18.83
CA CYS A 419 -6.01 -10.44 19.15
C CYS A 419 -6.01 -11.52 20.24
N ASP A 420 -6.89 -11.39 21.24
CA ASP A 420 -7.06 -12.41 22.26
C ASP A 420 -7.64 -13.69 21.65
N LEU A 421 -8.60 -13.58 20.74
CA LEU A 421 -9.11 -14.75 19.99
C LEU A 421 -7.98 -15.47 19.26
N TYR A 422 -7.14 -14.72 18.53
CA TYR A 422 -5.99 -15.28 17.81
C TYR A 422 -4.99 -15.95 18.76
N LYS A 423 -4.59 -15.27 19.85
CA LYS A 423 -3.59 -15.78 20.81
C LYS A 423 -4.05 -17.03 21.54
N HIS A 424 -5.33 -17.09 21.94
CA HIS A 424 -5.85 -18.20 22.74
C HIS A 424 -6.17 -19.44 21.90
N GLN A 425 -6.66 -19.25 20.67
CA GLN A 425 -7.16 -20.36 19.83
C GLN A 425 -6.20 -20.77 18.71
N GLY A 426 -5.23 -19.91 18.36
CA GLY A 426 -4.27 -20.15 17.30
C GLY A 426 -4.77 -19.84 15.90
N GLU A 427 -3.85 -19.92 14.94
CA GLU A 427 -4.03 -19.57 13.54
C GLU A 427 -5.17 -20.34 12.84
N ASP A 428 -5.16 -21.67 12.94
CA ASP A 428 -6.16 -22.51 12.24
C ASP A 428 -7.59 -22.15 12.65
N PHE A 429 -7.81 -22.00 13.96
CA PHE A 429 -9.12 -21.63 14.48
C PHE A 429 -9.53 -20.23 14.01
N PHE A 430 -8.59 -19.28 14.04
CA PHE A 430 -8.87 -17.91 13.65
C PHE A 430 -9.25 -17.81 12.16
N GLN A 431 -8.57 -18.55 11.28
CA GLN A 431 -8.95 -18.66 9.87
C GLN A 431 -10.34 -19.30 9.69
N ASN A 432 -10.63 -20.38 10.41
CA ASN A 432 -11.94 -21.03 10.38
C ASN A 432 -13.06 -20.08 10.85
N HIS A 433 -12.80 -19.32 11.91
CA HIS A 433 -13.71 -18.32 12.43
C HIS A 433 -13.98 -17.23 11.39
N PHE A 434 -12.94 -16.72 10.73
CA PHE A 434 -13.08 -15.78 9.62
C PHE A 434 -13.96 -16.34 8.50
N LEU A 435 -13.69 -17.56 8.04
CA LEU A 435 -14.47 -18.21 6.98
C LEU A 435 -15.95 -18.32 7.35
N LEU A 436 -16.26 -18.75 8.57
CA LEU A 436 -17.63 -18.88 9.05
C LEU A 436 -18.35 -17.53 9.15
N LEU A 437 -17.64 -16.47 9.56
CA LEU A 437 -18.22 -15.13 9.67
C LEU A 437 -18.40 -14.42 8.33
N TYR A 438 -17.42 -14.50 7.43
CA TYR A 438 -17.41 -13.71 6.19
C TYR A 438 -18.06 -14.41 5.00
N THR A 439 -18.16 -15.74 5.00
CA THR A 439 -18.91 -16.47 3.96
C THR A 439 -20.36 -16.00 3.82
N PRO A 440 -21.17 -15.84 4.89
CA PRO A 440 -22.54 -15.34 4.75
C PRO A 440 -22.63 -13.83 4.51
N LYS A 441 -21.57 -13.06 4.83
CA LYS A 441 -21.49 -11.61 4.57
C LYS A 441 -21.15 -11.30 3.10
N LEU A 442 -20.32 -12.14 2.49
CA LEU A 442 -19.81 -12.01 1.12
C LEU A 442 -19.99 -13.32 0.32
N PRO A 443 -21.22 -13.85 0.21
CA PRO A 443 -21.44 -15.20 -0.32
C PRO A 443 -21.23 -15.33 -1.83
N GLN A 444 -20.86 -14.26 -2.53
CA GLN A 444 -20.49 -14.32 -3.95
C GLN A 444 -19.00 -14.61 -4.14
N LEU A 445 -18.18 -14.47 -3.09
CA LEU A 445 -16.78 -14.90 -3.14
C LEU A 445 -16.67 -16.43 -3.06
N GLY A 446 -15.76 -16.98 -3.85
CA GLY A 446 -15.42 -18.40 -3.84
C GLY A 446 -14.57 -18.80 -2.62
N PHE A 447 -14.45 -20.10 -2.39
CA PHE A 447 -13.64 -20.64 -1.29
C PHE A 447 -12.18 -20.18 -1.37
N GLU A 448 -11.54 -20.29 -2.54
CA GLU A 448 -10.13 -19.88 -2.71
C GLU A 448 -9.91 -18.38 -2.51
N GLU A 449 -10.94 -17.56 -2.72
CA GLU A 449 -10.85 -16.12 -2.46
C GLU A 449 -10.96 -15.84 -0.97
N LEU A 450 -11.98 -16.37 -0.30
CA LEU A 450 -12.17 -16.18 1.15
C LEU A 450 -11.07 -16.80 1.99
N SER A 451 -10.55 -17.97 1.60
CA SER A 451 -9.42 -18.62 2.29
C SER A 451 -8.16 -17.79 2.22
N ARG A 452 -7.86 -17.18 1.05
CA ARG A 452 -6.72 -16.24 0.94
C ARG A 452 -6.91 -14.98 1.79
N LEU A 453 -8.14 -14.49 1.92
CA LEU A 453 -8.44 -13.37 2.83
C LEU A 453 -8.27 -13.79 4.30
N ALA A 454 -8.70 -15.00 4.66
CA ALA A 454 -8.53 -15.56 6.01
C ALA A 454 -7.05 -15.71 6.37
N GLU A 455 -6.23 -16.27 5.46
CA GLU A 455 -4.78 -16.36 5.58
C GLU A 455 -4.16 -14.96 5.78
N ALA A 456 -4.51 -13.98 4.94
CA ALA A 456 -3.97 -12.62 5.04
C ALA A 456 -4.31 -11.92 6.37
N VAL A 457 -5.53 -12.09 6.89
CA VAL A 457 -5.94 -11.51 8.19
C VAL A 457 -5.28 -12.26 9.36
N SER A 458 -5.06 -13.57 9.21
CA SER A 458 -4.33 -14.38 10.18
C SER A 458 -2.85 -13.99 10.26
N ASP A 459 -2.17 -13.86 9.12
CA ASP A 459 -0.79 -13.38 9.03
C ASP A 459 -0.62 -12.00 9.67
N ALA A 460 -1.56 -11.09 9.38
CA ALA A 460 -1.60 -9.78 10.02
C ALA A 460 -1.76 -9.89 11.54
N SER A 461 -2.60 -10.79 12.03
CA SER A 461 -2.78 -11.02 13.47
C SER A 461 -1.52 -11.57 14.13
N ALA A 462 -0.82 -12.50 13.46
CA ALA A 462 0.48 -13.03 13.89
C ALA A 462 1.57 -11.95 13.99
N GLU A 463 1.52 -10.96 13.10
CA GLU A 463 2.43 -9.83 13.08
C GLU A 463 2.06 -8.76 14.12
N CYS A 464 0.81 -8.32 14.14
CA CYS A 464 0.38 -7.15 14.90
C CYS A 464 0.07 -7.45 16.37
N CYS A 465 -0.49 -8.62 16.70
CA CYS A 465 -1.00 -8.88 18.06
C CYS A 465 0.11 -9.06 19.12
N LYS A 466 1.38 -9.15 18.72
CA LYS A 466 2.55 -9.17 19.61
C LYS A 466 3.15 -7.77 19.83
N MET A 467 2.63 -6.75 19.16
CA MET A 467 3.09 -5.37 19.32
C MET A 467 2.50 -4.74 20.59
N ASP A 468 3.12 -3.67 21.06
CA ASP A 468 2.58 -2.86 22.16
C ASP A 468 1.37 -2.01 21.73
N ASP A 469 0.69 -1.41 22.71
CA ASP A 469 -0.51 -0.59 22.49
C ASP A 469 -0.27 0.64 21.58
N SER A 470 0.97 1.10 21.44
CA SER A 470 1.33 2.24 20.56
C SER A 470 1.48 1.86 19.09
N HIS A 471 1.66 0.57 18.80
CA HIS A 471 1.83 0.05 17.43
C HIS A 471 0.69 -0.86 16.99
N LEU A 472 -0.08 -1.41 17.93
CA LEU A 472 -1.15 -2.39 17.67
C LEU A 472 -2.19 -1.88 16.66
N LEU A 473 -2.76 -0.69 16.89
CA LEU A 473 -3.77 -0.15 15.98
C LEU A 473 -3.19 0.22 14.62
N LEU A 474 -1.99 0.82 14.58
CA LEU A 474 -1.29 1.17 13.34
C LEU A 474 -1.12 -0.06 12.44
N CYS A 475 -0.66 -1.17 13.01
CA CYS A 475 -0.44 -2.41 12.29
C CYS A 475 -1.76 -3.03 11.83
N THR A 476 -2.73 -3.17 12.73
CA THR A 476 -4.02 -3.83 12.43
C THR A 476 -4.84 -3.07 11.40
N GLU A 477 -4.99 -1.74 11.52
CA GLU A 477 -5.71 -0.92 10.53
C GLU A 477 -5.05 -1.03 9.15
N ARG A 478 -3.71 -0.98 9.07
CA ARG A 478 -2.99 -1.10 7.80
C ARG A 478 -3.31 -2.41 7.07
N HIS A 479 -3.19 -3.53 7.75
CA HIS A 479 -3.41 -4.83 7.12
C HIS A 479 -4.89 -5.09 6.80
N THR A 480 -5.80 -4.70 7.69
CA THR A 480 -7.24 -4.84 7.46
C THR A 480 -7.72 -3.92 6.32
N ASP A 481 -7.16 -2.72 6.19
CA ASP A 481 -7.45 -1.83 5.06
C ASP A 481 -6.99 -2.44 3.74
N LEU A 482 -5.78 -3.05 3.69
CA LEU A 482 -5.31 -3.77 2.50
C LEU A 482 -6.24 -4.92 2.10
N VAL A 483 -6.72 -5.71 3.07
CA VAL A 483 -7.69 -6.80 2.84
C VAL A 483 -9.01 -6.27 2.32
N ALA A 484 -9.56 -5.20 2.93
CA ALA A 484 -10.77 -4.55 2.44
C ALA A 484 -10.57 -3.99 1.02
N GLY A 485 -9.39 -3.45 0.71
CA GLY A 485 -9.00 -3.00 -0.62
C GLY A 485 -8.98 -4.12 -1.67
N ILE A 486 -8.54 -5.32 -1.31
CA ILE A 486 -8.63 -6.52 -2.17
C ILE A 486 -10.09 -6.81 -2.51
N VAL A 487 -10.95 -6.86 -1.50
CA VAL A 487 -12.39 -7.12 -1.69
C VAL A 487 -13.02 -6.06 -2.59
N CYS A 488 -12.67 -4.78 -2.42
CA CYS A 488 -13.21 -3.70 -3.24
C CYS A 488 -12.73 -3.72 -4.69
N ARG A 489 -11.46 -4.02 -4.96
CA ARG A 489 -10.99 -4.21 -6.34
C ARG A 489 -11.70 -5.38 -7.00
N ARG A 490 -11.81 -6.49 -6.27
CA ARG A 490 -12.56 -7.67 -6.72
C ARG A 490 -14.03 -7.36 -7.00
N HIS A 491 -14.66 -6.48 -6.22
CA HIS A 491 -16.03 -6.01 -6.44
C HIS A 491 -16.18 -5.21 -7.73
N LYS A 492 -15.21 -4.37 -8.08
CA LYS A 492 -15.22 -3.60 -9.34
C LYS A 492 -15.21 -4.50 -10.57
N GLU A 493 -14.41 -5.56 -10.53
CA GLU A 493 -14.31 -6.53 -11.64
C GLU A 493 -15.58 -7.38 -11.78
N GLN A 494 -16.09 -7.90 -10.66
CA GLN A 494 -17.33 -8.64 -10.64
C GLN A 494 -18.08 -8.32 -9.33
N PRO A 495 -19.25 -7.65 -9.41
CA PRO A 495 -20.00 -7.23 -8.24
C PRO A 495 -20.29 -8.37 -7.27
N ILE A 496 -20.05 -8.11 -5.97
CA ILE A 496 -20.28 -9.05 -4.87
C ILE A 496 -21.73 -8.92 -4.39
N ASN A 497 -22.03 -7.91 -3.57
CA ASN A 497 -23.39 -7.60 -3.13
C ASN A 497 -23.53 -6.11 -2.77
N LYS A 498 -24.76 -5.67 -2.44
CA LYS A 498 -25.06 -4.26 -2.13
C LYS A 498 -24.34 -3.75 -0.87
N GLN A 499 -24.13 -4.60 0.12
CA GLN A 499 -23.44 -4.19 1.36
C GLN A 499 -21.94 -3.98 1.11
N ALA A 500 -21.30 -4.89 0.36
CA ALA A 500 -19.91 -4.73 -0.06
C ALA A 500 -19.74 -3.49 -0.94
N LYS A 501 -20.66 -3.24 -1.88
CA LYS A 501 -20.69 -2.02 -2.68
C LYS A 501 -20.67 -0.78 -1.79
N LYS A 502 -21.59 -0.72 -0.83
CA LYS A 502 -21.68 0.36 0.15
C LYS A 502 -20.35 0.58 0.89
N CYS A 503 -19.76 -0.47 1.45
CA CYS A 503 -18.47 -0.35 2.16
C CYS A 503 -17.29 0.06 1.26
N CYS A 504 -17.37 -0.21 -0.05
CA CYS A 504 -16.32 0.14 -1.00
C CYS A 504 -16.44 1.54 -1.60
N GLU A 505 -17.62 2.15 -1.55
CA GLU A 505 -17.93 3.40 -2.27
C GLU A 505 -18.33 4.55 -1.33
N ASP A 506 -18.93 4.28 -0.16
CA ASP A 506 -19.49 5.35 0.69
C ASP A 506 -18.41 6.22 1.35
N SER A 507 -17.42 5.61 2.00
CA SER A 507 -16.35 6.33 2.68
C SER A 507 -15.08 5.49 2.77
N TYR A 508 -13.95 6.08 2.39
CA TYR A 508 -12.64 5.44 2.50
C TYR A 508 -12.29 5.18 3.97
N VAL A 509 -12.45 6.18 4.84
CA VAL A 509 -11.99 6.11 6.22
C VAL A 509 -12.87 5.19 7.06
N TYR A 510 -14.16 5.02 6.73
CA TYR A 510 -15.04 4.05 7.38
C TYR A 510 -15.06 2.67 6.71
N ARG A 511 -14.23 2.42 5.70
CA ARG A 511 -14.23 1.14 4.97
C ARG A 511 -14.02 -0.07 5.90
N VAL A 512 -12.99 -0.04 6.75
CA VAL A 512 -12.69 -1.14 7.69
C VAL A 512 -13.82 -1.32 8.73
N PRO A 513 -14.30 -0.27 9.43
CA PRO A 513 -15.49 -0.37 10.29
C PRO A 513 -16.74 -0.88 9.57
N CYS A 514 -16.95 -0.51 8.31
CA CYS A 514 -18.09 -0.98 7.52
C CYS A 514 -18.00 -2.49 7.26
N PHE A 515 -16.84 -2.99 6.80
CA PHE A 515 -16.64 -4.42 6.54
C PHE A 515 -16.77 -5.28 7.79
N THR A 516 -16.23 -4.82 8.92
CA THR A 516 -16.35 -5.52 10.21
C THR A 516 -17.81 -5.60 10.67
N SER A 517 -18.59 -4.55 10.42
CA SER A 517 -20.00 -4.43 10.80
C SER A 517 -20.99 -5.09 9.81
N LEU A 518 -20.52 -5.69 8.72
CA LEU A 518 -21.40 -6.32 7.73
C LEU A 518 -22.34 -7.38 8.37
N GLY A 519 -23.59 -7.38 7.95
CA GLY A 519 -24.53 -8.45 8.28
C GLY A 519 -24.54 -9.56 7.24
N VAL A 520 -25.27 -10.64 7.53
CA VAL A 520 -25.61 -11.67 6.53
C VAL A 520 -26.25 -11.01 5.31
N ASP A 521 -25.83 -11.42 4.11
CA ASP A 521 -26.44 -10.96 2.86
C ASP A 521 -27.88 -11.45 2.76
N ARG A 522 -28.83 -10.50 2.83
CA ARG A 522 -30.26 -10.78 2.79
C ARG A 522 -30.75 -11.21 1.41
N GLU A 523 -29.99 -10.93 0.35
CA GLU A 523 -30.33 -11.30 -1.03
C GLU A 523 -29.72 -12.65 -1.41
N TYR A 524 -28.90 -13.24 -0.55
CA TYR A 524 -28.31 -14.54 -0.78
C TYR A 524 -29.34 -15.65 -0.61
N VAL A 525 -29.44 -16.50 -1.64
CA VAL A 525 -30.25 -17.72 -1.60
C VAL A 525 -29.33 -18.88 -1.18
N PRO A 526 -29.56 -19.51 -0.01
CA PRO A 526 -28.72 -20.61 0.45
C PRO A 526 -28.68 -21.76 -0.55
N VAL A 527 -27.50 -22.35 -0.75
CA VAL A 527 -27.39 -23.56 -1.56
C VAL A 527 -28.10 -24.73 -0.86
N PRO A 528 -28.76 -25.64 -1.60
CA PRO A 528 -29.30 -26.87 -1.02
C PRO A 528 -28.23 -27.67 -0.28
N PHE A 529 -28.61 -28.40 0.76
CA PHE A 529 -27.72 -29.34 1.43
C PHE A 529 -27.50 -30.54 0.50
N ASP A 530 -26.45 -30.51 -0.32
CA ASP A 530 -26.08 -31.62 -1.19
C ASP A 530 -25.14 -32.57 -0.45
N PRO A 531 -25.56 -33.81 -0.11
CA PRO A 531 -24.70 -34.79 0.54
C PRO A 531 -23.37 -35.02 -0.18
N LYS A 532 -23.32 -34.80 -1.51
CA LYS A 532 -22.11 -34.97 -2.32
C LYS A 532 -21.02 -33.93 -2.01
N VAL A 533 -21.40 -32.79 -1.45
CA VAL A 533 -20.48 -31.72 -1.04
C VAL A 533 -19.94 -31.97 0.37
N PHE A 534 -20.51 -32.94 1.10
CA PHE A 534 -20.15 -33.34 2.46
C PHE A 534 -19.62 -34.78 2.52
N ILE A 535 -18.97 -35.23 1.45
CA ILE A 535 -18.26 -36.52 1.44
C ILE A 535 -16.90 -36.33 2.09
N PHE A 536 -16.61 -37.17 3.08
CA PHE A 536 -15.34 -37.19 3.79
C PHE A 536 -14.46 -38.31 3.23
N HIS A 537 -13.19 -37.99 3.01
CA HIS A 537 -12.18 -38.90 2.48
C HIS A 537 -10.91 -38.85 3.33
N GLU A 538 -10.00 -39.80 3.16
CA GLU A 538 -8.72 -39.85 3.86
C GLU A 538 -7.87 -38.56 3.73
N HIS A 539 -8.08 -37.78 2.66
CA HIS A 539 -7.41 -36.48 2.47
C HIS A 539 -7.75 -35.42 3.54
N PHE A 540 -8.79 -35.64 4.35
CA PHE A 540 -9.05 -34.80 5.53
C PHE A 540 -7.97 -34.96 6.62
N CYS A 541 -7.16 -36.02 6.56
CA CYS A 541 -6.04 -36.24 7.48
C CYS A 541 -4.78 -35.48 7.09
N SER A 542 -4.61 -35.17 5.80
CA SER A 542 -3.38 -34.55 5.26
C SER A 542 -3.56 -33.10 4.84
N ASP A 543 -4.79 -32.65 4.57
CA ASP A 543 -5.06 -31.29 4.08
C ASP A 543 -6.17 -30.58 4.87
N LYS A 544 -5.75 -29.57 5.64
CA LYS A 544 -6.64 -28.70 6.43
C LYS A 544 -7.60 -27.90 5.55
N ARG A 545 -7.27 -27.62 4.28
CA ARG A 545 -8.19 -26.92 3.36
C ARG A 545 -9.48 -27.69 3.13
N ASN A 546 -9.47 -29.02 3.25
CA ASN A 546 -10.70 -29.83 3.16
C ASN A 546 -11.68 -29.52 4.30
N GLN A 547 -11.16 -29.33 5.53
CA GLN A 547 -11.98 -28.93 6.68
C GLN A 547 -12.51 -27.50 6.52
N GLN A 548 -11.66 -26.57 6.10
CA GLN A 548 -12.06 -25.18 5.81
C GLN A 548 -13.14 -25.12 4.72
N ARG A 549 -13.01 -25.93 3.66
CA ARG A 549 -13.99 -26.00 2.57
C ARG A 549 -15.32 -26.55 3.05
N PHE A 550 -15.31 -27.54 3.94
CA PHE A 550 -16.51 -28.02 4.62
C PHE A 550 -17.21 -26.88 5.39
N LEU A 551 -16.47 -26.10 6.19
CA LEU A 551 -17.02 -24.98 6.98
C LEU A 551 -17.60 -23.88 6.07
N TYR A 552 -16.91 -23.56 4.98
CA TYR A 552 -17.40 -22.63 3.96
C TYR A 552 -18.71 -23.11 3.34
N ASN A 553 -18.80 -24.39 2.94
CA ASN A 553 -20.03 -24.95 2.35
C ASN A 553 -21.18 -24.99 3.36
N LEU A 554 -20.89 -25.30 4.62
CA LEU A 554 -21.85 -25.23 5.72
C LEU A 554 -22.40 -23.81 5.90
N ALA A 555 -21.54 -22.80 5.89
CA ALA A 555 -21.94 -21.39 6.00
C ALA A 555 -22.75 -20.91 4.78
N LYS A 556 -22.47 -21.43 3.57
CA LYS A 556 -23.33 -21.19 2.38
C LYS A 556 -24.70 -21.87 2.51
N HIS A 557 -24.77 -23.03 3.16
CA HIS A 557 -26.04 -23.74 3.34
C HIS A 557 -26.92 -23.11 4.43
N LYS A 558 -26.33 -22.69 5.55
CA LYS A 558 -27.03 -22.09 6.69
C LYS A 558 -26.42 -20.74 7.05
N PRO A 559 -26.63 -19.68 6.26
CA PRO A 559 -25.94 -18.40 6.44
C PRO A 559 -26.35 -17.62 7.69
N THR A 560 -27.49 -17.96 8.31
CA THR A 560 -28.03 -17.27 9.50
C THR A 560 -27.76 -18.02 10.80
N ILE A 561 -26.98 -19.10 10.78
CA ILE A 561 -26.69 -19.86 11.99
C ILE A 561 -25.80 -19.04 12.94
N PRO A 562 -26.19 -18.86 14.21
CA PRO A 562 -25.33 -18.21 15.19
C PRO A 562 -24.05 -19.01 15.41
N TYR A 563 -22.91 -18.35 15.56
CA TYR A 563 -21.61 -19.01 15.77
C TYR A 563 -21.63 -20.00 16.95
N GLY A 564 -22.31 -19.66 18.05
CA GLY A 564 -22.46 -20.57 19.19
C GLY A 564 -23.14 -21.90 18.85
N GLN A 565 -24.02 -21.92 17.84
CA GLN A 565 -24.67 -23.15 17.36
C GLN A 565 -23.80 -23.94 16.37
N LEU A 566 -22.75 -23.32 15.81
CA LEU A 566 -21.74 -24.01 15.00
C LEU A 566 -20.71 -24.74 15.85
N ILE A 567 -20.52 -24.36 17.12
CA ILE A 567 -19.51 -24.98 18.00
C ILE A 567 -19.69 -26.50 18.09
N PRO A 568 -20.89 -27.06 18.37
CA PRO A 568 -21.08 -28.51 18.40
C PRO A 568 -20.81 -29.18 17.05
N VAL A 569 -21.17 -28.52 15.94
CA VAL A 569 -20.91 -29.03 14.58
C VAL A 569 -19.41 -29.10 14.29
N ILE A 570 -18.66 -28.07 14.67
CA ILE A 570 -17.20 -28.03 14.53
C ILE A 570 -16.56 -29.13 15.40
N MET A 571 -17.01 -29.28 16.65
CA MET A 571 -16.51 -30.34 17.55
C MET A 571 -16.79 -31.75 17.00
N ASP A 572 -18.00 -31.99 16.49
CA ASP A 572 -18.37 -33.26 15.87
C ASP A 572 -17.52 -33.58 14.64
N LEU A 573 -17.26 -32.58 13.80
CA LEU A 573 -16.33 -32.70 12.67
C LEU A 573 -14.93 -33.05 13.14
N THR A 574 -14.38 -32.28 14.08
CA THR A 574 -13.05 -32.53 14.65
C THR A 574 -12.94 -33.94 15.23
N ASN A 575 -13.95 -34.39 15.98
CA ASN A 575 -13.97 -35.74 16.57
C ASN A 575 -13.94 -36.84 15.51
N VAL A 576 -14.71 -36.71 14.43
CA VAL A 576 -14.73 -37.70 13.34
C VAL A 576 -13.41 -37.70 12.58
N VAL A 577 -12.85 -36.53 12.28
CA VAL A 577 -11.52 -36.43 11.64
C VAL A 577 -10.46 -37.07 12.53
N THR A 578 -10.39 -36.72 13.81
CA THR A 578 -9.43 -37.31 14.75
C THR A 578 -9.60 -38.82 14.87
N LYS A 579 -10.83 -39.32 14.96
CA LYS A 579 -11.14 -40.75 15.01
C LYS A 579 -10.65 -41.48 13.76
N CYS A 580 -11.00 -40.97 12.57
CA CYS A 580 -10.71 -41.67 11.33
C CYS A 580 -9.26 -41.53 10.87
N CYS A 581 -8.59 -40.44 11.21
CA CYS A 581 -7.14 -40.29 10.98
C CYS A 581 -6.28 -41.09 11.96
N GLY A 582 -6.87 -41.62 13.04
CA GLY A 582 -6.22 -42.55 13.97
C GLY A 582 -6.55 -44.02 13.70
N ALA A 583 -7.34 -44.33 12.66
CA ALA A 583 -7.73 -45.69 12.31
C ALA A 583 -6.72 -46.33 11.34
N ASP A 584 -6.62 -47.66 11.33
CA ASP A 584 -5.70 -48.36 10.40
C ASP A 584 -6.08 -48.17 8.92
N ASN A 585 -7.38 -48.00 8.63
CA ASN A 585 -7.91 -47.72 7.30
C ASN A 585 -8.76 -46.43 7.35
N HIS A 586 -8.14 -45.31 6.99
CA HIS A 586 -8.76 -43.98 7.05
C HIS A 586 -10.02 -43.90 6.17
N GLU A 587 -9.93 -44.34 4.92
CA GLU A 587 -11.01 -44.22 3.93
C GLU A 587 -12.23 -45.03 4.32
N GLU A 588 -12.04 -46.25 4.84
CA GLU A 588 -13.12 -47.09 5.35
C GLU A 588 -13.79 -46.46 6.58
N CYS A 589 -13.00 -45.85 7.48
CA CYS A 589 -13.55 -45.13 8.61
C CYS A 589 -14.40 -43.93 8.16
N PHE A 590 -13.89 -43.08 7.25
CA PHE A 590 -14.64 -41.92 6.76
C PHE A 590 -15.89 -42.31 5.99
N THR A 591 -15.84 -43.40 5.20
CA THR A 591 -17.02 -43.95 4.52
C THR A 591 -18.09 -44.38 5.53
N THR A 592 -17.71 -44.82 6.73
CA THR A 592 -18.62 -45.27 7.79
C THR A 592 -19.11 -44.15 8.70
N GLU A 593 -18.23 -43.24 9.11
CA GLU A 593 -18.53 -42.18 10.08
C GLU A 593 -19.02 -40.88 9.43
N GLY A 594 -18.63 -40.61 8.19
CA GLY A 594 -19.02 -39.43 7.42
C GLY A 594 -20.54 -39.27 7.26
N PRO A 595 -21.28 -40.31 6.83
CA PRO A 595 -22.74 -40.24 6.74
C PRO A 595 -23.41 -39.99 8.10
N LYS A 596 -22.90 -40.58 9.18
CA LYS A 596 -23.43 -40.35 10.54
C LYS A 596 -23.19 -38.92 11.00
N LEU A 597 -22.03 -38.35 10.68
CA LEU A 597 -21.73 -36.95 10.94
C LEU A 597 -22.69 -36.03 10.18
N PHE A 598 -22.90 -36.31 8.90
CA PHE A 598 -23.85 -35.59 8.05
C PHE A 598 -25.26 -35.59 8.64
N GLU A 599 -25.77 -36.73 9.09
CA GLU A 599 -27.09 -36.83 9.74
C GLU A 599 -27.17 -36.00 11.03
N ARG A 600 -26.13 -36.04 11.88
CA ARG A 600 -26.07 -35.23 13.11
C ARG A 600 -26.08 -33.74 12.82
N ILE A 601 -25.30 -33.31 11.82
CA ILE A 601 -25.28 -31.92 11.36
C ILE A 601 -26.65 -31.54 10.84
N GLN A 602 -27.24 -32.33 9.95
CA GLN A 602 -28.55 -32.03 9.38
C GLN A 602 -29.63 -31.92 10.47
N ALA A 603 -29.65 -32.83 11.44
CA ALA A 603 -30.57 -32.78 12.57
C ALA A 603 -30.33 -31.54 13.46
N GLY A 604 -29.08 -31.22 13.77
CA GLY A 604 -28.70 -30.02 14.54
C GLY A 604 -29.08 -28.71 13.84
N LEU A 605 -29.06 -28.69 12.50
CA LEU A 605 -29.41 -27.54 11.66
C LEU A 605 -30.91 -27.44 11.32
N SER A 606 -31.70 -28.49 11.57
CA SER A 606 -33.14 -28.55 11.23
C SER A 606 -34.06 -28.29 12.42
N ASN A 607 -33.56 -28.40 13.65
CA ASN A 607 -34.34 -28.21 14.88
C ASN A 607 -34.48 -26.74 15.32
N ASN A 608 -34.11 -25.75 14.47
CA ASN A 608 -34.25 -24.32 14.74
C ASN A 608 -34.69 -23.55 13.49
#